data_AF-A0A6J4NPE6-F1
#
_entry.id   AF-A0A6J4NPE6-F1
#
_cell.length_a   1.000
_cell.length_b   1.000
_cell.length_c   1.000
_cell.angle_alpha   90.00
_cell.angle_beta   90.00
_cell.angle_gamma   90.00
#
_symmetry.space_group_name_H-M   'P 1'
#
loop_
_entity.id
_entity.type
_entity.pdbx_description
1 polymer ?
#
loop_
_entity_poly.entity_id
_entity_poly.type
_entity_poly.pdbx_seq_one_letter_code
_entity_poly.pdbx_strand_id
1 'polypeptide(L)'
;MVHAAMADEERRERIYELAWAAYADPEPAMKAAREIRDRHFGPRVTYSRKVFVPLTKLCRDNCGYCTFAHGPRPGENAYLTPEEVLEIARAGAAAGCKEALFTLGDKPEKRYPEARRELRLMGFATTIEYLAHCCRLVLEETGLLPHANPGVLSGEEVRELRHVAVSQGIMLEQASDRLLGPNLAHWASPDKVPAKRLKTMGEAGRLKVPFTTGILIGIGETVEERVDTLLAIREVHEKHGNIQECIVQNFRAKPGTRMALSPEPTEDEMLATIALARLLLPPDVTVQAPPNLAAAKTADHGAPSYARYIDAGINDWGGVSPVTPDHVNPERPWPHLEELEKATEAKGYLLLERLALHPSYARDAETWVNERLRPGVWAAQDAEGFARTEDWAPGTTEPVPPKAFDEVRGLRPSKVRPNFARALAAAGTRDLREEEIALLFTARGTEMEELCRVADALRREVNGDEVTYVVNRNINYTNQCYFRCRFCAFSKGPKSLNLRGDPYLLDTAE
;
A
#
# COMPACT_ATOMS: atom_id res chain seq x y z
N MET A 1 38.51 12.65 -1.05
CA MET A 1 37.67 12.37 0.13
C MET A 1 37.21 13.65 0.81
N VAL A 2 38.10 14.57 1.20
CA VAL A 2 37.72 15.87 1.79
C VAL A 2 36.79 16.71 0.89
N HIS A 3 37.12 16.87 -0.40
CA HIS A 3 36.24 17.59 -1.34
C HIS A 3 34.86 16.95 -1.56
N ALA A 4 34.75 15.62 -1.48
CA ALA A 4 33.46 14.94 -1.64
C ALA A 4 32.58 15.07 -0.39
N ALA A 5 33.20 15.04 0.80
CA ALA A 5 32.51 15.31 2.07
C ALA A 5 32.05 16.77 2.16
N MET A 6 32.90 17.73 1.76
CA MET A 6 32.52 19.15 1.71
C MET A 6 31.37 19.41 0.72
N ALA A 7 31.36 18.74 -0.44
CA ALA A 7 30.27 18.87 -1.41
C ALA A 7 28.95 18.24 -0.91
N ASP A 8 29.01 17.19 -0.08
CA ASP A 8 27.83 16.57 0.51
C ASP A 8 27.25 17.43 1.65
N GLU A 9 28.11 18.08 2.43
CA GLU A 9 27.73 19.03 3.48
C GLU A 9 27.07 20.29 2.88
N GLU A 10 27.68 20.90 1.86
CA GLU A 10 27.10 22.05 1.13
C GLU A 10 25.76 21.69 0.47
N ARG A 11 25.64 20.47 -0.07
CA ARG A 11 24.37 19.99 -0.62
C ARG A 11 23.31 19.84 0.47
N ARG A 12 23.68 19.33 1.64
CA ARG A 12 22.78 19.15 2.77
C ARG A 12 22.30 20.49 3.33
N GLU A 13 23.18 21.48 3.47
CA GLU A 13 22.82 22.85 3.86
C GLU A 13 21.80 23.46 2.91
N ARG A 14 22.00 23.32 1.60
CA ARG A 14 21.02 23.78 0.59
C ARG A 14 19.67 23.09 0.70
N ILE A 15 19.63 21.81 1.09
CA ILE A 15 18.36 21.10 1.34
C ILE A 15 17.68 21.67 2.58
N TYR A 16 18.41 22.02 3.64
CA TYR A 16 17.83 22.68 4.81
C TYR A 16 17.24 24.05 4.46
N GLU A 17 17.92 24.85 3.66
CA GLU A 17 17.38 26.13 3.17
C GLU A 17 16.07 25.95 2.39
N LEU A 18 16.03 24.96 1.49
CA LEU A 18 14.82 24.61 0.74
C LEU A 18 13.70 24.12 1.67
N ALA A 19 14.03 23.36 2.70
CA ALA A 19 13.05 22.89 3.68
C ALA A 19 12.46 24.08 4.44
N TRP A 20 13.29 25.00 4.95
CA TRP A 20 12.81 26.21 5.61
C TRP A 20 11.95 27.09 4.69
N ALA A 21 12.31 27.22 3.41
CA ALA A 21 11.48 27.90 2.43
C ALA A 21 10.11 27.22 2.26
N ALA A 22 10.07 25.88 2.18
CA ALA A 22 8.83 25.11 2.10
C ALA A 22 7.97 25.21 3.37
N TYR A 23 8.57 25.31 4.56
CA TYR A 23 7.84 25.54 5.80
C TYR A 23 7.33 26.98 5.96
N ALA A 24 7.96 27.95 5.30
CA ALA A 24 7.48 29.34 5.26
C ALA A 24 6.32 29.52 4.27
N ASP A 25 6.39 28.87 3.10
CA ASP A 25 5.32 28.80 2.11
C ASP A 25 5.36 27.43 1.40
N PRO A 26 4.41 26.52 1.66
CA PRO A 26 4.44 25.18 1.09
C PRO A 26 4.08 25.14 -0.41
N GLU A 27 3.42 26.15 -0.97
CA GLU A 27 2.82 26.07 -2.30
C GLU A 27 3.83 25.78 -3.43
N PRO A 28 5.01 26.43 -3.51
CA PRO A 28 6.01 26.12 -4.53
C PRO A 28 6.51 24.67 -4.45
N ALA A 29 6.73 24.16 -3.23
CA ALA A 29 7.16 22.79 -3.00
C ALA A 29 6.05 21.78 -3.36
N MET A 30 4.81 22.07 -2.98
CA MET A 30 3.63 21.27 -3.31
C MET A 30 3.43 21.13 -4.83
N LYS A 31 3.57 22.24 -5.57
CA LYS A 31 3.50 22.22 -7.04
C LYS A 31 4.54 21.27 -7.64
N ALA A 32 5.81 21.41 -7.24
CA ALA A 32 6.89 20.55 -7.73
C ALA A 32 6.68 19.07 -7.33
N ALA A 33 6.25 18.82 -6.09
CA ALA A 33 5.94 17.48 -5.59
C ALA A 33 4.83 16.81 -6.42
N ARG A 34 3.75 17.54 -6.72
CA ARG A 34 2.65 17.06 -7.56
C ARG A 34 3.11 16.73 -8.98
N GLU A 35 3.97 17.55 -9.59
CA GLU A 35 4.52 17.27 -10.92
C GLU A 35 5.34 15.97 -10.95
N ILE A 36 6.12 15.69 -9.89
CA ILE A 36 6.83 14.42 -9.73
C ILE A 36 5.83 13.26 -9.59
N ARG A 37 4.82 13.40 -8.72
CA ARG A 37 3.79 12.37 -8.50
C ARG A 37 3.06 12.06 -9.80
N ASP A 38 2.53 13.07 -10.48
CA ASP A 38 1.73 12.92 -11.70
C ASP A 38 2.55 12.29 -12.83
N ARG A 39 3.86 12.58 -12.92
CA ARG A 39 4.75 11.96 -13.90
C ARG A 39 4.96 10.48 -13.64
N HIS A 40 5.06 10.07 -12.38
CA HIS A 40 5.38 8.68 -12.01
C HIS A 40 4.13 7.80 -11.87
N PHE A 41 3.14 8.23 -11.08
CA PHE A 41 1.94 7.44 -10.76
C PHE A 41 0.75 7.76 -11.69
N GLY A 42 0.81 8.88 -12.41
CA GLY A 42 -0.32 9.38 -13.19
C GLY A 42 -1.48 9.84 -12.28
N PRO A 43 -2.72 9.79 -12.78
CA PRO A 43 -3.91 10.25 -12.05
C PRO A 43 -4.41 9.20 -11.06
N ARG A 44 -3.51 8.50 -10.34
CA ARG A 44 -3.87 7.38 -9.47
C ARG A 44 -3.52 7.71 -8.02
N VAL A 45 -4.48 7.50 -7.12
CA VAL A 45 -4.29 7.54 -5.67
C VAL A 45 -4.82 6.23 -5.11
N THR A 46 -4.03 5.56 -4.28
CA THR A 46 -4.36 4.22 -3.79
C THR A 46 -4.82 4.21 -2.33
N TYR A 47 -5.48 3.11 -1.93
CA TYR A 47 -5.72 2.76 -0.53
C TYR A 47 -5.66 1.23 -0.39
N SER A 48 -5.28 0.72 0.78
CA SER A 48 -5.41 -0.71 1.08
C SER A 48 -6.64 -0.97 1.94
N ARG A 49 -7.43 -1.99 1.60
CA ARG A 49 -8.56 -2.42 2.42
C ARG A 49 -8.11 -3.51 3.39
N LYS A 50 -8.04 -3.16 4.68
CA LYS A 50 -7.39 -4.00 5.70
C LYS A 50 -8.21 -4.20 6.96
N VAL A 51 -7.94 -5.28 7.69
CA VAL A 51 -8.26 -5.37 9.13
C VAL A 51 -7.02 -5.12 9.98
N PHE A 52 -7.22 -4.50 11.13
CA PHE A 52 -6.16 -4.23 12.10
C PHE A 52 -6.20 -5.29 13.19
N VAL A 53 -5.11 -6.04 13.36
CA VAL A 53 -4.97 -7.08 14.38
C VAL A 53 -3.99 -6.59 15.46
N PRO A 54 -4.48 -6.09 16.61
CA PRO A 54 -3.64 -5.63 17.71
C PRO A 54 -3.14 -6.83 18.54
N LEU A 55 -2.24 -7.64 17.98
CA LEU A 55 -1.84 -8.94 18.57
C LEU A 55 -1.44 -8.81 20.05
N THR A 56 -0.78 -7.72 20.41
CA THR A 56 -0.61 -7.30 21.80
C THR A 56 -0.55 -5.78 21.89
N LYS A 57 -1.10 -5.24 22.98
CA LYS A 57 -0.98 -3.83 23.36
C LYS A 57 0.12 -3.59 24.40
N LEU A 58 0.88 -4.63 24.78
CA LEU A 58 2.01 -4.48 25.67
C LEU A 58 3.23 -4.06 24.85
N CYS A 59 4.05 -3.15 25.38
CA CYS A 59 5.28 -2.69 24.72
C CYS A 59 6.38 -2.47 25.74
N ARG A 60 7.62 -2.80 25.39
CA ARG A 60 8.76 -2.49 26.27
C ARG A 60 9.17 -1.03 26.23
N ASP A 61 8.90 -0.34 25.13
CA ASP A 61 9.13 1.09 24.97
C ASP A 61 8.12 1.91 25.78
N ASN A 62 8.38 3.21 25.91
CA ASN A 62 7.59 4.12 26.72
C ASN A 62 7.27 5.42 25.95
N CYS A 63 7.04 5.37 24.64
CA CYS A 63 6.89 6.57 23.80
C CYS A 63 5.89 7.58 24.39
N GLY A 64 6.30 8.84 24.52
CA GLY A 64 5.55 9.89 25.22
C GLY A 64 4.20 10.25 24.60
N TYR A 65 4.00 9.95 23.32
CA TYR A 65 2.79 10.22 22.54
C TYR A 65 1.87 8.99 22.35
N CYS A 66 2.31 7.79 22.73
CA CYS A 66 1.61 6.55 22.34
C CYS A 66 0.49 6.19 23.30
N THR A 67 -0.74 6.06 22.79
CA THR A 67 -1.90 5.52 23.52
C THR A 67 -2.16 4.04 23.26
N PHE A 68 -1.55 3.48 22.20
CA PHE A 68 -1.72 2.08 21.83
C PHE A 68 -1.11 1.14 22.88
N ALA A 69 0.09 1.48 23.36
CA ALA A 69 0.82 0.66 24.31
C ALA A 69 0.40 0.93 25.75
N HIS A 70 0.15 -0.13 26.52
CA HIS A 70 -0.06 -0.05 27.97
C HIS A 70 0.62 -1.21 28.71
N GLY A 71 0.77 -1.07 30.03
CA GLY A 71 1.22 -2.16 30.89
C GLY A 71 0.14 -3.25 31.06
N PRO A 72 0.50 -4.42 31.60
CA PRO A 72 -0.44 -5.48 31.91
C PRO A 72 -1.52 -4.99 32.89
N ARG A 73 -2.76 -5.40 32.68
CA ARG A 73 -3.91 -5.09 33.55
C ARG A 73 -4.51 -6.37 34.11
N PRO A 74 -5.01 -6.38 35.36
CA PRO A 74 -5.65 -7.56 35.93
C PRO A 74 -6.83 -8.03 35.07
N GLY A 75 -6.85 -9.31 34.70
CA GLY A 75 -7.93 -9.92 33.91
C GLY A 75 -7.84 -9.73 32.39
N GLU A 76 -6.84 -9.00 31.88
CA GLU A 76 -6.56 -8.89 30.45
C GLU A 76 -5.43 -9.85 30.04
N ASN A 77 -5.60 -10.54 28.91
CA ASN A 77 -4.53 -11.34 28.30
C ASN A 77 -3.43 -10.42 27.75
N ALA A 78 -2.18 -10.89 27.78
CA ALA A 78 -1.06 -10.17 27.19
C ALA A 78 -1.14 -10.18 25.65
N TYR A 79 -1.69 -11.23 25.06
CA TYR A 79 -1.89 -11.35 23.62
C TYR A 79 -3.33 -11.73 23.28
N LEU A 80 -3.76 -11.39 22.06
CA LEU A 80 -4.92 -12.04 21.46
C LEU A 80 -4.60 -13.53 21.27
N THR A 81 -5.58 -14.38 21.56
CA THR A 81 -5.54 -15.82 21.27
C THR A 81 -5.65 -16.07 19.76
N PRO A 82 -5.27 -17.27 19.27
CA PRO A 82 -5.41 -17.60 17.85
C PRO A 82 -6.86 -17.49 17.35
N GLU A 83 -7.85 -17.85 18.17
CA GLU A 83 -9.26 -17.75 17.78
C GLU A 83 -9.70 -16.28 17.68
N GLU A 84 -9.35 -15.42 18.63
CA GLU A 84 -9.66 -13.98 18.54
C GLU A 84 -9.01 -13.33 17.30
N VAL A 85 -7.79 -13.75 16.95
CA VAL A 85 -7.14 -13.32 15.70
C VAL A 85 -7.93 -13.78 14.48
N LEU A 86 -8.36 -15.04 14.45
CA LEU A 86 -9.15 -15.60 13.35
C LEU A 86 -10.54 -14.98 13.25
N GLU A 87 -11.19 -14.64 14.36
CA GLU A 87 -12.47 -13.92 14.37
C GLU A 87 -12.34 -12.57 13.67
N ILE A 88 -11.30 -11.78 14.02
CA ILE A 88 -11.02 -10.50 13.35
C ILE A 88 -10.73 -10.71 11.86
N ALA A 89 -9.91 -11.70 11.52
CA ALA A 89 -9.53 -11.99 10.14
C ALA A 89 -10.73 -12.45 9.29
N ARG A 90 -11.57 -13.35 9.80
CA ARG A 90 -12.79 -13.82 9.12
C ARG A 90 -13.77 -12.67 8.91
N ALA A 91 -13.94 -11.78 9.90
CA ALA A 91 -14.75 -10.58 9.74
C ALA A 91 -14.19 -9.66 8.64
N GLY A 92 -12.86 -9.52 8.57
CA GLY A 92 -12.17 -8.79 7.51
C GLY A 92 -12.39 -9.36 6.11
N ALA A 93 -12.21 -10.67 5.97
CA ALA A 93 -12.43 -11.38 4.72
C ALA A 93 -13.88 -11.29 4.27
N ALA A 94 -14.85 -11.47 5.19
CA ALA A 94 -16.28 -11.30 4.91
C ALA A 94 -16.63 -9.86 4.49
N ALA A 95 -15.91 -8.87 5.03
CA ALA A 95 -16.02 -7.47 4.62
C ALA A 95 -15.24 -7.15 3.34
N GLY A 96 -14.58 -8.11 2.68
CA GLY A 96 -13.85 -7.91 1.44
C GLY A 96 -12.47 -7.24 1.60
N CYS A 97 -11.88 -7.25 2.80
CA CYS A 97 -10.48 -6.84 2.99
C CYS A 97 -9.54 -7.80 2.25
N LYS A 98 -8.34 -7.31 1.90
CA LYS A 98 -7.27 -8.12 1.29
C LYS A 98 -6.05 -8.24 2.19
N GLU A 99 -5.98 -7.41 3.23
CA GLU A 99 -4.84 -7.31 4.14
C GLU A 99 -5.27 -7.57 5.59
N ALA A 100 -4.42 -8.31 6.31
CA ALA A 100 -4.43 -8.37 7.76
C ALA A 100 -3.18 -7.66 8.31
N LEU A 101 -3.36 -6.44 8.81
CA LEU A 101 -2.29 -5.63 9.39
C LEU A 101 -2.10 -6.02 10.86
N PHE A 102 -1.04 -6.77 11.14
CA PHE A 102 -0.60 -7.05 12.49
C PHE A 102 0.21 -5.87 13.03
N THR A 103 -0.29 -5.24 14.09
CA THR A 103 0.41 -4.17 14.80
C THR A 103 0.51 -4.52 16.27
N LEU A 104 1.68 -4.33 16.86
CA LEU A 104 1.96 -4.74 18.22
C LEU A 104 3.10 -3.93 18.84
N GLY A 105 3.21 -3.97 20.16
CA GLY A 105 4.34 -3.35 20.86
C GLY A 105 5.63 -4.15 20.73
N ASP A 106 6.76 -3.44 20.83
CA ASP A 106 8.11 -4.00 20.75
C ASP A 106 8.39 -4.93 21.95
N LYS A 107 8.65 -6.21 21.65
CA LYS A 107 9.22 -7.26 22.54
C LYS A 107 8.76 -7.16 24.01
N PRO A 108 7.44 -7.14 24.30
CA PRO A 108 6.93 -6.96 25.66
C PRO A 108 7.41 -8.01 26.65
N GLU A 109 7.72 -9.23 26.20
CA GLU A 109 8.24 -10.34 27.01
C GLU A 109 9.61 -10.06 27.66
N LYS A 110 10.33 -9.04 27.17
CA LYS A 110 11.58 -8.56 27.78
C LYS A 110 11.33 -7.66 28.99
N ARG A 111 10.18 -6.99 29.06
CA ARG A 111 9.80 -6.08 30.15
C ARG A 111 8.82 -6.71 31.13
N TYR A 112 7.82 -7.43 30.64
CA TYR A 112 6.69 -7.93 31.42
C TYR A 112 6.76 -9.46 31.59
N PRO A 113 6.87 -9.96 32.83
CA PRO A 113 6.80 -11.40 33.13
C PRO A 113 5.50 -12.07 32.67
N GLU A 114 4.39 -11.32 32.64
CA GLU A 114 3.07 -11.77 32.20
C GLU A 114 3.10 -12.19 30.72
N ALA A 115 3.59 -11.31 29.85
CA ALA A 115 3.78 -11.62 28.43
C ALA A 115 4.68 -12.84 28.23
N ARG A 116 5.77 -12.95 28.99
CA ARG A 116 6.68 -14.11 28.89
C ARG A 116 6.03 -15.41 29.36
N ARG A 117 5.22 -15.35 30.42
CA ARG A 117 4.49 -16.51 30.94
C ARG A 117 3.46 -16.99 29.94
N GLU A 118 2.69 -16.06 29.37
CA GLU A 118 1.64 -16.37 28.41
C GLU A 118 2.18 -16.98 27.12
N LEU A 119 3.26 -16.43 26.54
CA LEU A 119 3.94 -17.03 25.39
C LEU A 119 4.35 -18.49 25.68
N ARG A 120 4.97 -18.76 26.84
CA ARG A 120 5.36 -20.12 27.23
C ARG A 120 4.17 -21.06 27.38
N LEU A 121 3.05 -20.59 27.93
CA LEU A 121 1.82 -21.39 28.04
C LEU A 121 1.24 -21.72 26.66
N MET A 122 1.38 -20.81 25.69
CA MET A 122 1.00 -21.02 24.30
C MET A 122 2.04 -21.81 23.49
N GLY A 123 3.21 -22.12 24.07
CA GLY A 123 4.28 -22.89 23.42
C GLY A 123 5.27 -22.07 22.58
N PHE A 124 5.32 -20.75 22.74
CA PHE A 124 6.21 -19.85 22.02
C PHE A 124 7.30 -19.27 22.93
N ALA A 125 8.52 -19.11 22.40
CA ALA A 125 9.62 -18.50 23.13
C ALA A 125 9.64 -16.97 22.98
N THR A 126 9.20 -16.45 21.84
CA THR A 126 9.22 -15.01 21.52
C THR A 126 7.89 -14.51 20.97
N THR A 127 7.68 -13.19 21.06
CA THR A 127 6.55 -12.53 20.42
C THR A 127 6.54 -12.72 18.90
N ILE A 128 7.73 -12.77 18.27
CA ILE A 128 7.85 -12.90 16.81
C ILE A 128 7.47 -14.31 16.34
N GLU A 129 7.85 -15.36 17.08
CA GLU A 129 7.42 -16.73 16.78
C GLU A 129 5.89 -16.86 16.85
N TYR A 130 5.28 -16.24 17.86
CA TYR A 130 3.82 -16.23 17.99
C TYR A 130 3.14 -15.45 16.87
N LEU A 131 3.68 -14.28 16.52
CA LEU A 131 3.22 -13.50 15.38
C LEU A 131 3.30 -14.31 14.07
N ALA A 132 4.40 -15.00 13.81
CA ALA A 132 4.57 -15.82 12.63
C ALA A 132 3.54 -16.97 12.58
N HIS A 133 3.20 -17.55 13.74
CA HIS A 133 2.11 -18.52 13.87
C HIS A 133 0.76 -17.92 13.52
N CYS A 134 0.39 -16.77 14.09
CA CYS A 134 -0.87 -16.09 13.80
C CYS A 134 -0.99 -15.63 12.33
N CYS A 135 0.09 -15.10 11.74
CA CYS A 135 0.08 -14.72 10.31
C CYS A 135 -0.19 -15.94 9.42
N ARG A 136 0.42 -17.09 9.72
CA ARG A 136 0.18 -18.33 8.98
C ARG A 136 -1.28 -18.78 9.07
N LEU A 137 -1.85 -18.79 10.28
CA LEU A 137 -3.26 -19.14 10.49
C LEU A 137 -4.19 -18.21 9.69
N VAL A 138 -3.97 -16.89 9.74
CA VAL A 138 -4.78 -15.93 8.97
C VAL A 138 -4.72 -16.23 7.47
N LEU A 139 -3.53 -16.46 6.94
CA LEU A 139 -3.35 -16.77 5.53
C LEU A 139 -4.09 -18.06 5.13
N GLU A 140 -3.91 -19.13 5.89
CA GLU A 140 -4.46 -20.46 5.61
C GLU A 140 -5.99 -20.51 5.75
N GLU A 141 -6.54 -19.83 6.75
CA GLU A 141 -7.97 -19.91 7.10
C GLU A 141 -8.84 -18.86 6.39
N THR A 142 -8.25 -17.75 5.92
CA THR A 142 -9.02 -16.62 5.37
C THR A 142 -8.55 -16.13 4.02
N GLY A 143 -7.33 -16.49 3.59
CA GLY A 143 -6.71 -15.97 2.38
C GLY A 143 -6.27 -14.50 2.47
N LEU A 144 -6.51 -13.80 3.59
CA LEU A 144 -5.98 -12.45 3.80
C LEU A 144 -4.46 -12.45 3.79
N LEU A 145 -3.87 -11.44 3.17
CA LEU A 145 -2.42 -11.28 3.09
C LEU A 145 -1.89 -10.59 4.35
N PRO A 146 -1.04 -11.22 5.16
CA PRO A 146 -0.52 -10.58 6.36
C PRO A 146 0.51 -9.48 6.03
N HIS A 147 0.38 -8.35 6.72
CA HIS A 147 1.37 -7.27 6.79
C HIS A 147 1.76 -7.07 8.25
N ALA A 148 3.05 -7.13 8.57
CA ALA A 148 3.51 -7.17 9.96
C ALA A 148 4.32 -5.93 10.36
N ASN A 149 3.85 -5.23 11.39
CA ASN A 149 4.52 -4.09 12.02
C ASN A 149 4.92 -4.39 13.47
N PRO A 150 5.89 -5.30 13.72
CA PRO A 150 6.25 -5.77 15.06
C PRO A 150 7.32 -4.95 15.78
N GLY A 151 7.78 -3.86 15.17
CA GLY A 151 8.91 -3.09 15.70
C GLY A 151 10.27 -3.63 15.25
N VAL A 152 11.29 -3.53 16.10
CA VAL A 152 12.69 -3.84 15.74
C VAL A 152 12.91 -5.34 15.58
N LEU A 153 13.36 -5.75 14.39
CA LEU A 153 13.66 -7.14 14.03
C LEU A 153 15.15 -7.35 13.74
N SER A 154 15.66 -8.52 14.09
CA SER A 154 16.88 -9.11 13.55
C SER A 154 16.66 -9.65 12.14
N GLY A 155 17.74 -9.90 11.40
CA GLY A 155 17.64 -10.49 10.06
C GLY A 155 17.02 -11.90 10.05
N GLU A 156 17.13 -12.67 11.14
CA GLU A 156 16.45 -13.96 11.28
C GLU A 156 14.94 -13.79 11.46
N GLU A 157 14.52 -12.88 12.34
CA GLU A 157 13.11 -12.54 12.55
C GLU A 157 12.46 -11.97 11.27
N VAL A 158 13.17 -11.12 10.51
CA VAL A 158 12.70 -10.62 9.19
C VAL A 158 12.50 -11.79 8.22
N ARG A 159 13.44 -12.74 8.16
CA ARG A 159 13.36 -13.91 7.29
C ARG A 159 12.20 -14.81 7.67
N GLU A 160 11.99 -15.05 8.96
CA GLU A 160 10.88 -15.86 9.46
C GLU A 160 9.53 -15.26 9.03
N LEU A 161 9.32 -13.97 9.28
CA LEU A 161 8.07 -13.28 8.90
C LEU A 161 7.88 -13.21 7.39
N ARG A 162 8.97 -13.15 6.59
CA ARG A 162 8.89 -13.16 5.13
C ARG A 162 8.19 -14.41 4.58
N HIS A 163 8.20 -15.53 5.30
CA HIS A 163 7.51 -16.75 4.86
C HIS A 163 5.98 -16.69 5.02
N VAL A 164 5.47 -15.75 5.82
CA VAL A 164 4.06 -15.69 6.24
C VAL A 164 3.42 -14.31 6.04
N ALA A 165 4.20 -13.27 5.72
CA ALA A 165 3.73 -11.92 5.46
C ALA A 165 4.28 -11.40 4.13
N VAL A 166 3.42 -10.72 3.36
CA VAL A 166 3.79 -10.14 2.05
C VAL A 166 4.56 -8.83 2.19
N SER A 167 4.40 -8.16 3.33
CA SER A 167 5.04 -6.88 3.62
C SER A 167 5.34 -6.78 5.12
N GLN A 168 6.38 -6.04 5.48
CA GLN A 168 6.72 -5.73 6.87
C GLN A 168 6.88 -4.22 7.04
N GLY A 169 6.87 -3.72 8.26
CA GLY A 169 7.04 -2.29 8.46
C GLY A 169 7.48 -1.87 9.85
N ILE A 170 8.08 -0.69 9.89
CA ILE A 170 8.42 0.01 11.12
C ILE A 170 8.45 1.52 10.83
N MET A 171 7.72 2.33 11.60
CA MET A 171 7.89 3.78 11.50
C MET A 171 9.29 4.15 12.00
N LEU A 172 10.13 4.78 11.17
CA LEU A 172 11.41 5.34 11.63
C LEU A 172 11.15 6.47 12.63
N GLU A 173 10.07 7.23 12.38
CA GLU A 173 9.61 8.40 13.11
C GLU A 173 10.59 9.57 13.00
N GLN A 174 11.80 9.41 13.53
CA GLN A 174 12.88 10.38 13.48
C GLN A 174 14.24 9.66 13.48
N ALA A 175 15.21 10.20 12.73
CA ALA A 175 16.58 9.71 12.67
C ALA A 175 17.51 10.32 13.76
N SER A 176 16.96 11.17 14.64
CA SER A 176 17.73 11.89 15.66
C SER A 176 17.74 11.18 17.02
N ASP A 177 18.94 10.90 17.53
CA ASP A 177 19.15 10.37 18.88
C ASP A 177 18.72 11.36 19.98
N ARG A 178 18.59 12.66 19.65
CA ARG A 178 18.21 13.70 20.62
C ARG A 178 16.88 13.36 21.31
N LEU A 179 15.91 12.80 20.58
CA LEU A 179 14.57 12.48 21.11
C LEU A 179 14.56 11.35 22.14
N LEU A 180 15.67 10.64 22.34
CA LEU A 180 15.85 9.66 23.42
C LEU A 180 16.08 10.33 24.79
N GLY A 181 16.38 11.63 24.80
CA GLY A 181 16.71 12.40 26.00
C GLY A 181 15.57 12.47 27.02
N PRO A 182 15.86 12.80 28.30
CA PRO A 182 14.86 12.95 29.35
C PRO A 182 13.67 13.83 28.94
N ASN A 183 12.45 13.33 29.20
CA ASN A 183 11.19 13.99 28.89
C ASN A 183 10.89 14.27 27.40
N LEU A 184 11.70 13.75 26.48
CA LEU A 184 11.40 13.80 25.05
C LEU A 184 10.57 12.57 24.61
N ALA A 185 10.11 12.61 23.36
CA ALA A 185 9.14 11.66 22.82
C ALA A 185 9.55 10.20 22.96
N HIS A 186 10.84 9.89 22.85
CA HIS A 186 11.36 8.51 22.92
C HIS A 186 12.13 8.22 24.21
N TRP A 187 11.98 9.06 25.24
CA TRP A 187 12.61 8.79 26.53
C TRP A 187 12.24 7.41 27.07
N ALA A 188 13.24 6.67 27.56
CA ALA A 188 13.11 5.30 28.08
C ALA A 188 12.50 4.30 27.08
N SER A 189 12.78 4.48 25.78
CA SER A 189 12.31 3.60 24.70
C SER A 189 13.51 2.97 23.96
N PRO A 190 14.06 1.84 24.46
CA PRO A 190 15.28 1.25 23.92
C PRO A 190 15.19 0.80 22.45
N ASP A 191 14.00 0.54 21.91
CA ASP A 191 13.81 0.12 20.51
C ASP A 191 13.43 1.29 19.59
N LYS A 192 13.39 2.51 20.14
CA LYS A 192 13.31 3.78 19.38
C LYS A 192 14.65 4.37 18.99
N VAL A 193 15.77 3.71 19.32
CA VAL A 193 17.10 4.11 18.83
C VAL A 193 17.12 4.05 17.28
N PRO A 194 17.29 5.19 16.57
CA PRO A 194 17.25 5.28 15.11
C PRO A 194 18.08 4.22 14.39
N ALA A 195 19.33 4.02 14.82
CA ALA A 195 20.25 3.06 14.21
C ALA A 195 19.71 1.61 14.23
N LYS A 196 18.92 1.22 15.23
CA LYS A 196 18.30 -0.12 15.29
C LYS A 196 17.18 -0.27 14.27
N ARG A 197 16.36 0.78 14.10
CA ARG A 197 15.23 0.80 13.16
C ARG A 197 15.74 0.81 11.72
N LEU A 198 16.74 1.64 11.42
CA LEU A 198 17.45 1.66 10.13
C LEU A 198 18.09 0.30 9.82
N LYS A 199 18.68 -0.36 10.83
CA LYS A 199 19.21 -1.72 10.66
C LYS A 199 18.11 -2.71 10.26
N THR A 200 16.96 -2.71 10.93
CA THR A 200 15.82 -3.58 10.56
C THR A 200 15.36 -3.32 9.12
N MET A 201 15.23 -2.05 8.71
CA MET A 201 14.86 -1.69 7.34
C MET A 201 15.90 -2.19 6.31
N GLY A 202 17.19 -2.10 6.65
CA GLY A 202 18.27 -2.64 5.82
C GLY A 202 18.25 -4.16 5.71
N GLU A 203 17.99 -4.90 6.80
CA GLU A 203 17.84 -6.36 6.78
C GLU A 203 16.65 -6.79 5.90
N ALA A 204 15.51 -6.10 6.00
CA ALA A 204 14.38 -6.30 5.09
C ALA A 204 14.77 -6.08 3.62
N GLY A 205 15.56 -5.04 3.34
CA GLY A 205 16.08 -4.77 2.01
C GLY A 205 16.99 -5.87 1.47
N ARG A 206 17.92 -6.38 2.30
CA ARG A 206 18.80 -7.51 1.94
C ARG A 206 18.01 -8.79 1.66
N LEU A 207 16.90 -9.00 2.37
CA LEU A 207 16.05 -10.19 2.25
C LEU A 207 14.90 -10.01 1.24
N LYS A 208 14.88 -8.90 0.49
CA LYS A 208 13.85 -8.60 -0.52
C LYS A 208 12.44 -8.68 0.07
N VAL A 209 12.22 -7.92 1.13
CA VAL A 209 10.92 -7.74 1.78
C VAL A 209 10.42 -6.31 1.49
N PRO A 210 9.28 -6.13 0.81
CA PRO A 210 8.60 -4.85 0.69
C PRO A 210 8.33 -4.26 2.07
N PHE A 211 8.69 -2.99 2.25
CA PHE A 211 8.81 -2.42 3.57
C PHE A 211 8.14 -1.05 3.69
N THR A 212 7.26 -0.91 4.67
CA THR A 212 6.60 0.36 5.01
C THR A 212 7.35 1.04 6.14
N THR A 213 7.65 2.33 5.99
CA THR A 213 8.20 3.16 7.05
C THR A 213 7.61 4.56 6.99
N GLY A 214 8.16 5.50 7.74
CA GLY A 214 7.71 6.87 7.72
C GLY A 214 8.29 7.72 8.84
N ILE A 215 7.84 8.95 8.86
CA ILE A 215 8.23 10.02 9.77
C ILE A 215 6.98 10.45 10.57
N LEU A 216 7.21 10.80 11.82
CA LEU A 216 6.19 11.38 12.70
C LEU A 216 6.60 12.82 13.03
N ILE A 217 5.79 13.81 12.67
CA ILE A 217 6.07 15.23 12.93
C ILE A 217 5.28 15.78 14.11
N GLY A 218 5.84 16.76 14.81
CA GLY A 218 5.26 17.38 16.00
C GLY A 218 5.59 16.64 17.29
N ILE A 219 6.62 15.80 17.31
CA ILE A 219 7.08 15.09 18.52
C ILE A 219 8.30 15.76 19.19
N GLY A 220 8.62 16.97 18.75
CA GLY A 220 9.71 17.79 19.30
C GLY A 220 10.97 17.79 18.45
N GLU A 221 10.92 17.20 17.24
CA GLU A 221 11.96 17.28 16.21
C GLU A 221 12.11 18.69 15.62
N THR A 222 13.24 18.98 14.98
CA THR A 222 13.45 20.19 14.16
C THR A 222 13.19 19.94 12.67
N VAL A 223 13.13 21.01 11.88
CA VAL A 223 13.00 20.93 10.41
C VAL A 223 14.16 20.13 9.79
N GLU A 224 15.39 20.37 10.26
CA GLU A 224 16.59 19.66 9.81
C GLU A 224 16.51 18.16 10.15
N GLU A 225 16.03 17.80 11.34
CA GLU A 225 15.85 16.40 11.72
C GLU A 225 14.77 15.70 10.87
N ARG A 226 13.72 16.40 10.44
CA ARG A 226 12.74 15.87 9.47
C ARG A 226 13.42 15.59 8.12
N VAL A 227 14.25 16.50 7.63
CA VAL A 227 15.04 16.33 6.40
C VAL A 227 15.99 15.15 6.52
N ASP A 228 16.79 15.09 7.59
CA ASP A 228 17.75 14.00 7.81
C ASP A 228 17.06 12.64 7.89
N THR A 229 15.86 12.59 8.48
CA THR A 229 15.03 11.38 8.52
C THR A 229 14.61 10.93 7.12
N LEU A 230 14.15 11.85 6.26
CA LEU A 230 13.80 11.54 4.88
C LEU A 230 15.02 11.09 4.06
N LEU A 231 16.18 11.73 4.27
CA LEU A 231 17.43 11.33 3.62
C LEU A 231 17.91 9.95 4.08
N ALA A 232 17.72 9.59 5.35
CA ALA A 232 18.03 8.25 5.85
C ALA A 232 17.11 7.18 5.24
N ILE A 233 15.82 7.46 5.08
CA ILE A 233 14.87 6.57 4.38
C ILE A 233 15.27 6.42 2.91
N ARG A 234 15.62 7.53 2.24
CA ARG A 234 16.13 7.54 0.87
C ARG A 234 17.35 6.64 0.73
N GLU A 235 18.34 6.76 1.61
CA GLU A 235 19.57 5.96 1.53
C GLU A 235 19.28 4.46 1.60
N VAL A 236 18.38 4.04 2.50
CA VAL A 236 17.95 2.63 2.60
C VAL A 236 17.30 2.18 1.29
N HIS A 237 16.39 2.98 0.73
CA HIS A 237 15.72 2.65 -0.52
C HIS A 237 16.69 2.64 -1.72
N GLU A 238 17.55 3.63 -1.89
CA GLU A 238 18.54 3.67 -2.98
C GLU A 238 19.48 2.45 -2.95
N LYS A 239 19.77 1.93 -1.75
CA LYS A 239 20.62 0.74 -1.58
C LYS A 239 19.90 -0.58 -1.85
N HIS A 240 18.62 -0.68 -1.53
CA HIS A 240 17.92 -1.97 -1.46
C HIS A 240 16.67 -2.08 -2.34
N GLY A 241 16.06 -0.96 -2.68
CA GLY A 241 14.81 -0.81 -3.45
C GLY A 241 13.56 -1.27 -2.69
N ASN A 242 13.62 -1.40 -1.36
CA ASN A 242 12.60 -2.12 -0.59
C ASN A 242 11.56 -1.23 0.09
N ILE A 243 11.83 0.07 0.24
CA ILE A 243 10.86 0.99 0.85
C ILE A 243 9.76 1.25 -0.16
N GLN A 244 8.60 0.64 0.05
CA GLN A 244 7.46 0.82 -0.84
C GLN A 244 6.64 2.07 -0.49
N GLU A 245 6.69 2.48 0.78
CA GLU A 245 5.85 3.52 1.34
C GLU A 245 6.59 4.29 2.43
N CYS A 246 6.49 5.61 2.37
CA CYS A 246 6.86 6.55 3.43
C CYS A 246 5.60 7.26 3.93
N ILE A 247 5.22 6.97 5.16
CA ILE A 247 4.10 7.62 5.85
C ILE A 247 4.59 8.93 6.46
N VAL A 248 3.97 10.04 6.08
CA VAL A 248 4.11 11.34 6.77
C VAL A 248 2.93 11.48 7.71
N GLN A 249 3.18 11.25 8.99
CA GLN A 249 2.15 11.30 10.02
C GLN A 249 2.37 12.50 10.94
N ASN A 250 1.31 13.22 11.28
CA ASN A 250 1.34 14.19 12.37
C ASN A 250 1.06 13.56 13.73
N PHE A 251 1.72 14.11 14.73
CA PHE A 251 1.34 13.98 16.13
C PHE A 251 -0.04 14.59 16.37
N ARG A 252 -0.80 13.92 17.24
CA ARG A 252 -2.03 14.45 17.85
C ARG A 252 -1.90 14.29 19.35
N ALA A 253 -2.14 15.37 20.08
CA ALA A 253 -2.08 15.41 21.53
C ALA A 253 -3.26 14.64 22.12
N LYS A 254 -2.96 13.74 23.07
CA LYS A 254 -3.96 12.84 23.64
C LYS A 254 -3.94 12.85 25.16
N PRO A 255 -5.11 12.95 25.82
CA PRO A 255 -5.21 12.79 27.27
C PRO A 255 -4.57 11.48 27.74
N GLY A 256 -3.92 11.52 28.91
CA GLY A 256 -3.27 10.35 29.51
C GLY A 256 -1.89 10.01 28.94
N THR A 257 -1.40 10.75 27.94
CA THR A 257 -0.02 10.63 27.44
C THR A 257 0.90 11.65 28.09
N ARG A 258 2.22 11.40 28.07
CA ARG A 258 3.21 12.36 28.60
C ARG A 258 3.32 13.62 27.75
N MET A 259 2.84 13.56 26.51
CA MET A 259 2.82 14.65 25.54
C MET A 259 1.42 15.26 25.36
N ALA A 260 0.49 15.04 26.32
CA ALA A 260 -0.89 15.51 26.21
C ALA A 260 -1.04 17.03 26.01
N LEU A 261 -0.02 17.81 26.39
CA LEU A 261 0.02 19.28 26.26
C LEU A 261 1.08 19.77 25.25
N SER A 262 1.69 18.85 24.49
CA SER A 262 2.64 19.21 23.44
C SER A 262 1.92 19.84 22.25
N PRO A 263 2.54 20.81 21.56
CA PRO A 263 1.94 21.42 20.38
C PRO A 263 1.76 20.39 19.26
N GLU A 264 0.61 20.46 18.58
CA GLU A 264 0.38 19.71 17.35
C GLU A 264 0.93 20.49 16.15
N PRO A 265 1.42 19.80 15.10
CA PRO A 265 1.89 20.47 13.89
C PRO A 265 0.72 21.15 13.16
N THR A 266 1.02 22.28 12.51
CA THR A 266 0.03 23.00 11.71
C THR A 266 -0.30 22.24 10.40
N GLU A 267 -1.36 22.68 9.71
CA GLU A 267 -1.67 22.13 8.38
C GLU A 267 -0.53 22.43 7.38
N ASP A 268 0.01 23.65 7.40
CA ASP A 268 1.11 24.03 6.50
C ASP A 268 2.38 23.24 6.78
N GLU A 269 2.69 22.92 8.05
CA GLU A 269 3.79 22.01 8.37
C GLU A 269 3.57 20.61 7.80
N MET A 270 2.34 20.11 7.84
CA MET A 270 2.00 18.82 7.21
C MET A 270 2.18 18.88 5.69
N LEU A 271 1.65 19.92 5.04
CA LEU A 271 1.75 20.09 3.59
C LEU A 271 3.22 20.23 3.13
N ALA A 272 4.01 21.04 3.83
CA ALA A 272 5.45 21.19 3.60
C ALA A 272 6.16 19.85 3.73
N THR A 273 5.89 19.09 4.80
CA THR A 273 6.55 17.79 5.04
C THR A 273 6.19 16.76 3.97
N ILE A 274 4.92 16.69 3.54
CA ILE A 274 4.48 15.80 2.45
C ILE A 274 5.19 16.17 1.14
N ALA A 275 5.24 17.46 0.80
CA ALA A 275 5.91 17.94 -0.39
C ALA A 275 7.41 17.61 -0.36
N LEU A 276 8.07 17.86 0.77
CA LEU A 276 9.48 17.51 0.97
C LEU A 276 9.72 16.00 0.87
N ALA A 277 8.86 15.15 1.42
CA ALA A 277 8.97 13.71 1.28
C ALA A 277 8.95 13.30 -0.21
N ARG A 278 8.03 13.84 -1.00
CA ARG A 278 7.96 13.58 -2.45
C ARG A 278 9.16 14.12 -3.23
N LEU A 279 9.73 15.25 -2.81
CA LEU A 279 10.89 15.87 -3.47
C LEU A 279 12.21 15.17 -3.13
N LEU A 280 12.35 14.67 -1.90
CA LEU A 280 13.61 14.12 -1.39
C LEU A 280 13.72 12.60 -1.61
N LEU A 281 12.60 11.87 -1.54
CA LEU A 281 12.58 10.42 -1.77
C LEU A 281 12.61 10.09 -3.27
N PRO A 282 13.08 8.89 -3.64
CA PRO A 282 12.96 8.39 -5.00
C PRO A 282 11.50 8.42 -5.50
N PRO A 283 11.23 8.82 -6.77
CA PRO A 283 9.86 9.04 -7.25
C PRO A 283 8.93 7.82 -7.15
N ASP A 284 9.49 6.62 -7.12
CA ASP A 284 8.79 5.33 -7.02
C ASP A 284 8.42 4.94 -5.58
N VAL A 285 8.90 5.66 -4.57
CA VAL A 285 8.42 5.51 -3.18
C VAL A 285 7.04 6.16 -3.06
N THR A 286 6.06 5.41 -2.58
CA THR A 286 4.76 5.98 -2.25
C THR A 286 4.89 6.94 -1.07
N VAL A 287 4.23 8.10 -1.16
CA VAL A 287 4.07 9.01 -0.03
C VAL A 287 2.61 8.94 0.41
N GLN A 288 2.42 8.60 1.68
CA GLN A 288 1.12 8.46 2.33
C GLN A 288 0.99 9.50 3.44
N ALA A 289 -0.20 10.05 3.64
CA ALA A 289 -0.54 10.81 4.85
C ALA A 289 -1.93 10.37 5.35
N PRO A 290 -2.10 10.15 6.68
CA PRO A 290 -3.36 9.65 7.23
C PRO A 290 -4.46 10.74 7.19
N PRO A 291 -5.53 10.56 6.41
CA PRO A 291 -6.57 11.57 6.24
C PRO A 291 -7.40 11.80 7.51
N ASN A 292 -7.57 10.79 8.36
CA ASN A 292 -8.28 10.87 9.64
C ASN A 292 -7.58 11.79 10.65
N LEU A 293 -6.28 12.01 10.49
CA LEU A 293 -5.49 12.84 11.39
C LEU A 293 -5.35 14.29 10.91
N ALA A 294 -6.03 14.72 9.84
CA ALA A 294 -6.00 16.11 9.40
C ALA A 294 -6.56 17.08 10.46
N ALA A 295 -6.03 18.32 10.47
CA ALA A 295 -6.25 19.27 11.58
C ALA A 295 -7.68 19.81 11.60
N ALA A 296 -8.13 20.37 10.48
CA ALA A 296 -9.51 20.77 10.26
C ALA A 296 -10.33 19.61 9.68
N LYS A 297 -11.64 19.57 9.93
CA LYS A 297 -12.51 18.60 9.22
C LYS A 297 -12.82 19.03 7.79
N THR A 298 -12.83 20.34 7.53
CA THR A 298 -13.17 20.94 6.23
C THR A 298 -12.17 22.05 5.91
N ALA A 299 -11.75 22.15 4.66
CA ALA A 299 -11.03 23.29 4.12
C ALA A 299 -12.00 24.43 3.77
N ASP A 300 -11.43 25.60 3.49
CA ASP A 300 -12.14 26.66 2.78
C ASP A 300 -12.74 26.06 1.48
N HIS A 301 -14.00 26.37 1.19
CA HIS A 301 -14.79 25.81 0.08
C HIS A 301 -15.46 24.44 0.29
N GLY A 302 -15.46 23.90 1.53
CA GLY A 302 -16.33 22.78 1.92
C GLY A 302 -15.83 21.37 1.56
N ALA A 303 -14.66 21.26 0.93
CA ALA A 303 -13.98 19.97 0.76
C ALA A 303 -13.31 19.53 2.09
N PRO A 304 -13.08 18.22 2.31
CA PRO A 304 -12.28 17.78 3.45
C PRO A 304 -10.86 18.33 3.39
N SER A 305 -10.31 18.76 4.53
CA SER A 305 -8.96 19.39 4.58
C SER A 305 -7.86 18.47 4.03
N TYR A 306 -7.94 17.17 4.35
CA TYR A 306 -7.00 16.16 3.87
C TYR A 306 -6.93 16.08 2.34
N ALA A 307 -7.92 16.57 1.59
CA ALA A 307 -7.87 16.61 0.13
C ALA A 307 -6.70 17.48 -0.39
N ARG A 308 -6.21 18.44 0.41
CA ARG A 308 -4.98 19.20 0.12
C ARG A 308 -3.72 18.34 0.17
N TYR A 309 -3.74 17.16 0.77
CA TYR A 309 -2.60 16.25 0.76
C TYR A 309 -2.32 15.70 -0.65
N ILE A 310 -3.35 15.54 -1.50
CA ILE A 310 -3.17 15.25 -2.94
C ILE A 310 -2.39 16.38 -3.62
N ASP A 311 -2.64 17.61 -3.19
CA ASP A 311 -1.96 18.79 -3.70
C ASP A 311 -0.49 18.83 -3.30
N ALA A 312 -0.17 18.32 -2.11
CA ALA A 312 1.19 18.21 -1.60
C ALA A 312 1.97 17.01 -2.15
N GLY A 313 1.34 16.09 -2.88
CA GLY A 313 2.02 15.03 -3.62
C GLY A 313 1.92 13.62 -3.02
N ILE A 314 0.97 13.37 -2.11
CA ILE A 314 0.63 11.97 -1.76
C ILE A 314 0.13 11.23 -2.99
N ASN A 315 0.33 9.92 -3.03
CA ASN A 315 -0.31 9.02 -3.98
C ASN A 315 -1.05 7.86 -3.31
N ASP A 316 -1.19 7.91 -1.98
CA ASP A 316 -1.86 6.87 -1.21
C ASP A 316 -2.50 7.43 0.07
N TRP A 317 -3.69 6.94 0.40
CA TRP A 317 -4.43 7.30 1.61
C TRP A 317 -4.15 6.37 2.80
N GLY A 318 -3.50 5.23 2.57
CA GLY A 318 -3.15 4.23 3.55
C GLY A 318 -4.15 3.09 3.67
N GLY A 319 -4.03 2.34 4.76
CA GLY A 319 -4.91 1.23 5.10
C GLY A 319 -6.23 1.69 5.73
N VAL A 320 -7.34 1.52 5.01
CA VAL A 320 -8.70 1.81 5.47
C VAL A 320 -9.38 0.51 5.91
N SER A 321 -9.95 0.52 7.12
CA SER A 321 -10.63 -0.64 7.69
C SER A 321 -12.13 -0.42 7.79
N PRO A 322 -12.96 -1.29 7.18
CA PRO A 322 -14.41 -1.26 7.33
C PRO A 322 -14.91 -2.00 8.59
N VAL A 323 -14.04 -2.73 9.29
CA VAL A 323 -14.42 -3.61 10.42
C VAL A 323 -13.85 -3.10 11.74
N THR A 324 -12.51 -3.01 11.81
CA THR A 324 -11.79 -2.63 13.03
C THR A 324 -11.57 -1.12 13.11
N PRO A 325 -11.65 -0.51 14.31
CA PRO A 325 -11.29 0.89 14.49
C PRO A 325 -9.78 1.10 14.30
N ASP A 326 -9.37 2.37 14.16
CA ASP A 326 -7.96 2.73 14.33
C ASP A 326 -7.60 2.57 15.81
N HIS A 327 -6.92 1.48 16.17
CA HIS A 327 -6.50 1.23 17.55
C HIS A 327 -5.39 2.17 18.04
N VAL A 328 -4.71 2.88 17.14
CA VAL A 328 -3.69 3.88 17.47
C VAL A 328 -4.36 5.24 17.73
N ASN A 329 -5.36 5.60 16.92
CA ASN A 329 -6.13 6.84 17.04
C ASN A 329 -7.66 6.59 17.06
N PRO A 330 -8.18 5.93 18.11
CA PRO A 330 -9.59 5.54 18.18
C PRO A 330 -10.55 6.74 18.15
N GLU A 331 -10.08 7.92 18.57
CA GLU A 331 -10.83 9.19 18.56
C GLU A 331 -10.91 9.87 17.18
N ARG A 332 -10.21 9.33 16.17
CA ARG A 332 -10.16 9.85 14.79
C ARG A 332 -10.43 8.72 13.80
N PRO A 333 -11.70 8.34 13.57
CA PRO A 333 -12.03 7.26 12.63
C PRO A 333 -11.65 7.62 11.20
N TRP A 334 -11.41 6.58 10.39
CA TRP A 334 -11.15 6.72 8.96
C TRP A 334 -12.34 7.36 8.23
N PRO A 335 -12.11 8.25 7.25
CA PRO A 335 -13.16 8.68 6.35
C PRO A 335 -13.77 7.48 5.61
N HIS A 336 -15.05 7.60 5.26
CA HIS A 336 -15.71 6.54 4.49
C HIS A 336 -15.12 6.46 3.08
N LEU A 337 -15.05 5.26 2.51
CA LEU A 337 -14.44 5.05 1.18
C LEU A 337 -15.10 5.92 0.09
N GLU A 338 -16.42 6.10 0.16
CA GLU A 338 -17.15 6.99 -0.76
C GLU A 338 -16.74 8.46 -0.64
N GLU A 339 -16.36 8.91 0.55
CA GLU A 339 -15.88 10.28 0.78
C GLU A 339 -14.47 10.45 0.19
N LEU A 340 -13.60 9.46 0.41
CA LEU A 340 -12.27 9.42 -0.18
C LEU A 340 -12.34 9.39 -1.71
N GLU A 341 -13.25 8.59 -2.28
CA GLU A 341 -13.47 8.49 -3.74
C GLU A 341 -13.86 9.86 -4.30
N LYS A 342 -14.90 10.50 -3.73
CA LYS A 342 -15.35 11.85 -4.13
C LYS A 342 -14.26 12.91 -3.98
N ALA A 343 -13.53 12.92 -2.86
CA ALA A 343 -12.46 13.90 -2.63
C ALA A 343 -11.28 13.71 -3.61
N THR A 344 -10.97 12.46 -3.96
CA THR A 344 -9.91 12.11 -4.91
C THR A 344 -10.30 12.49 -6.34
N GLU A 345 -11.53 12.17 -6.75
CA GLU A 345 -12.09 12.46 -8.07
C GLU A 345 -12.32 13.96 -8.29
N ALA A 346 -12.72 14.70 -7.26
CA ALA A 346 -12.82 16.17 -7.30
C ALA A 346 -11.47 16.86 -7.58
N LYS A 347 -10.35 16.18 -7.31
CA LYS A 347 -8.99 16.64 -7.65
C LYS A 347 -8.51 16.12 -9.02
N GLY A 348 -9.32 15.34 -9.73
CA GLY A 348 -8.99 14.73 -11.02
C GLY A 348 -8.15 13.46 -10.92
N TYR A 349 -8.24 12.72 -9.82
CA TYR A 349 -7.55 11.44 -9.63
C TYR A 349 -8.54 10.30 -9.43
N LEU A 350 -8.13 9.09 -9.75
CA LEU A 350 -8.86 7.86 -9.47
C LEU A 350 -8.43 7.31 -8.11
N LEU A 351 -9.41 6.97 -7.28
CA LEU A 351 -9.19 6.13 -6.12
C LEU A 351 -9.18 4.67 -6.56
N LEU A 352 -8.06 3.96 -6.31
CA LEU A 352 -7.87 2.55 -6.64
C LEU A 352 -7.51 1.74 -5.40
N GLU A 353 -8.12 0.56 -5.24
CA GLU A 353 -7.74 -0.36 -4.17
C GLU A 353 -6.41 -1.05 -4.53
N ARG A 354 -5.51 -1.17 -3.55
CA ARG A 354 -4.27 -1.94 -3.64
C ARG A 354 -4.24 -3.04 -2.59
N LEU A 355 -3.30 -3.97 -2.76
CA LEU A 355 -2.96 -4.92 -1.72
C LEU A 355 -2.12 -4.25 -0.61
N ALA A 356 -1.72 -5.04 0.39
CA ALA A 356 -0.63 -4.67 1.30
C ALA A 356 0.71 -4.41 0.57
N LEU A 357 0.79 -4.82 -0.70
CA LEU A 357 1.86 -4.51 -1.63
C LEU A 357 1.43 -3.35 -2.54
N HIS A 358 2.32 -2.39 -2.76
CA HIS A 358 2.15 -1.44 -3.87
C HIS A 358 2.29 -2.14 -5.24
N PRO A 359 1.65 -1.61 -6.29
CA PRO A 359 1.54 -2.29 -7.59
C PRO A 359 2.87 -2.69 -8.23
N SER A 360 3.95 -1.92 -8.03
CA SER A 360 5.29 -2.28 -8.52
C SER A 360 5.82 -3.57 -7.88
N TYR A 361 5.64 -3.73 -6.57
CA TYR A 361 6.08 -4.91 -5.81
C TYR A 361 5.17 -6.11 -6.04
N ALA A 362 3.87 -5.88 -6.24
CA ALA A 362 2.90 -6.94 -6.54
C ALA A 362 3.12 -7.54 -7.95
N ARG A 363 3.45 -6.71 -8.95
CA ARG A 363 3.85 -7.17 -10.29
C ARG A 363 5.18 -7.92 -10.29
N ASP A 364 6.15 -7.49 -9.48
CA ASP A 364 7.46 -8.16 -9.30
C ASP A 364 7.47 -9.10 -8.08
N ALA A 365 6.38 -9.87 -7.90
CA ALA A 365 6.25 -10.80 -6.79
C ALA A 365 7.32 -11.92 -6.78
N GLU A 366 7.94 -12.20 -7.93
CA GLU A 366 9.04 -13.18 -7.98
C GLU A 366 10.25 -12.73 -7.18
N THR A 367 10.58 -11.43 -7.23
CA THR A 367 11.68 -10.82 -6.46
C THR A 367 11.27 -10.60 -5.00
N TRP A 368 10.09 -10.03 -4.80
CA TRP A 368 9.73 -9.40 -3.52
C TRP A 368 8.91 -10.29 -2.59
N VAL A 369 8.24 -11.32 -3.12
CA VAL A 369 7.31 -12.14 -2.34
C VAL A 369 7.85 -13.55 -2.20
N ASN A 370 7.63 -14.19 -1.05
CA ASN A 370 7.97 -15.60 -0.87
C ASN A 370 7.16 -16.47 -1.82
N GLU A 371 7.78 -17.49 -2.40
CA GLU A 371 7.17 -18.40 -3.37
C GLU A 371 5.82 -18.96 -2.90
N ARG A 372 5.66 -19.20 -1.59
CA ARG A 372 4.42 -19.73 -1.00
C ARG A 372 3.26 -18.75 -1.04
N LEU A 373 3.55 -17.44 -1.06
CA LEU A 373 2.55 -16.37 -1.02
C LEU A 373 2.20 -15.85 -2.42
N ARG A 374 3.05 -16.11 -3.44
CA ARG A 374 2.88 -15.59 -4.81
C ARG A 374 1.52 -15.97 -5.44
N PRO A 375 1.01 -17.20 -5.31
CA PRO A 375 -0.29 -17.55 -5.89
C PRO A 375 -1.43 -16.68 -5.34
N GLY A 376 -1.42 -16.39 -4.03
CA GLY A 376 -2.41 -15.51 -3.40
C GLY A 376 -2.30 -14.08 -3.90
N VAL A 377 -1.08 -13.54 -4.01
CA VAL A 377 -0.85 -12.19 -4.55
C VAL A 377 -1.32 -12.09 -6.01
N TRP A 378 -0.95 -13.05 -6.86
CA TRP A 378 -1.35 -13.05 -8.28
C TRP A 378 -2.86 -13.18 -8.47
N ALA A 379 -3.52 -13.99 -7.66
CA ALA A 379 -4.98 -14.13 -7.70
C ALA A 379 -5.70 -12.85 -7.24
N ALA A 380 -5.08 -12.09 -6.34
CA ALA A 380 -5.65 -10.89 -5.73
C ALA A 380 -5.35 -9.59 -6.48
N GLN A 381 -4.54 -9.61 -7.54
CA GLN A 381 -4.19 -8.40 -8.30
C GLN A 381 -4.68 -8.42 -9.76
N ASP A 382 -4.82 -7.23 -10.35
CA ASP A 382 -4.99 -7.05 -11.78
C ASP A 382 -3.65 -6.98 -12.54
N ALA A 383 -3.71 -6.75 -13.86
CA ALA A 383 -2.52 -6.70 -14.71
C ALA A 383 -1.56 -5.54 -14.39
N GLU A 384 -2.03 -4.49 -13.72
CA GLU A 384 -1.22 -3.34 -13.29
C GLU A 384 -0.70 -3.49 -11.85
N GLY A 385 -1.21 -4.47 -11.10
CA GLY A 385 -0.84 -4.77 -9.72
C GLY A 385 -1.75 -4.13 -8.67
N PHE A 386 -2.90 -3.57 -9.07
CA PHE A 386 -3.93 -3.11 -8.14
C PHE A 386 -4.78 -4.28 -7.65
N ALA A 387 -5.47 -4.13 -6.52
CA ALA A 387 -6.28 -5.20 -5.98
C ALA A 387 -7.49 -5.49 -6.88
N ARG A 388 -7.81 -6.77 -7.07
CA ARG A 388 -9.09 -7.19 -7.64
C ARG A 388 -10.19 -6.95 -6.61
N THR A 389 -11.08 -6.03 -6.94
CA THR A 389 -12.21 -5.62 -6.09
C THR A 389 -13.45 -6.49 -6.29
N GLU A 390 -13.44 -7.35 -7.31
CA GLU A 390 -14.56 -8.23 -7.68
C GLU A 390 -14.08 -9.62 -8.10
N ASP A 391 -14.95 -10.61 -7.88
CA ASP A 391 -14.72 -12.00 -8.30
C ASP A 391 -15.15 -12.25 -9.75
N TRP A 392 -15.84 -11.28 -10.36
CA TRP A 392 -16.30 -11.38 -11.74
C TRP A 392 -15.13 -11.51 -12.72
N ALA A 393 -15.33 -12.31 -13.77
CA ALA A 393 -14.40 -12.46 -14.86
C ALA A 393 -15.14 -12.80 -16.17
N PRO A 394 -14.58 -12.45 -17.34
CA PRO A 394 -15.17 -12.86 -18.61
C PRO A 394 -15.38 -14.38 -18.68
N GLY A 395 -16.60 -14.79 -19.03
CA GLY A 395 -16.99 -16.21 -19.14
C GLY A 395 -17.61 -16.81 -17.88
N THR A 396 -17.76 -16.05 -16.79
CA THR A 396 -18.58 -16.47 -15.65
C THR A 396 -20.08 -16.28 -15.94
N THR A 397 -20.94 -17.02 -15.25
CA THR A 397 -22.41 -16.82 -15.27
C THR A 397 -22.88 -15.70 -14.34
N GLU A 398 -21.99 -15.19 -13.50
CA GLU A 398 -22.28 -14.10 -12.57
C GLU A 398 -22.56 -12.79 -13.33
N PRO A 399 -23.52 -11.97 -12.86
CA PRO A 399 -23.79 -10.67 -13.46
C PRO A 399 -22.57 -9.76 -13.33
N VAL A 400 -22.35 -8.93 -14.35
CA VAL A 400 -21.30 -7.91 -14.32
C VAL A 400 -21.62 -6.90 -13.20
N PRO A 401 -20.68 -6.61 -12.29
CA PRO A 401 -20.94 -5.66 -11.21
C PRO A 401 -21.21 -4.23 -11.73
N PRO A 402 -22.12 -3.46 -11.10
CA PRO A 402 -22.42 -2.09 -11.54
C PRO A 402 -21.21 -1.17 -11.63
N LYS A 403 -20.29 -1.22 -10.66
CA LYS A 403 -19.06 -0.41 -10.69
C LYS A 403 -18.17 -0.75 -11.89
N ALA A 404 -18.11 -2.02 -12.31
CA ALA A 404 -17.36 -2.41 -13.50
C ALA A 404 -17.94 -1.78 -14.77
N PHE A 405 -19.25 -1.55 -14.85
CA PHE A 405 -19.84 -0.80 -15.96
C PHE A 405 -19.39 0.65 -16.00
N ASP A 406 -19.35 1.33 -14.85
CA ASP A 406 -18.90 2.73 -14.78
C ASP A 406 -17.43 2.88 -15.19
N GLU A 407 -16.58 1.93 -14.77
CA GLU A 407 -15.18 1.88 -15.16
C GLU A 407 -14.99 1.62 -16.66
N VAL A 408 -15.68 0.62 -17.23
CA VAL A 408 -15.59 0.28 -18.66
C VAL A 408 -16.14 1.41 -19.54
N ARG A 409 -17.13 2.16 -19.06
CA ARG A 409 -17.67 3.33 -19.76
C ARG A 409 -16.82 4.60 -19.57
N GLY A 410 -15.78 4.54 -18.73
CA GLY A 410 -14.90 5.68 -18.47
C GLY A 410 -15.57 6.83 -17.72
N LEU A 411 -16.65 6.57 -16.96
CA LEU A 411 -17.47 7.61 -16.32
C LEU A 411 -16.83 8.24 -15.07
N ARG A 412 -15.66 7.73 -14.64
CA ARG A 412 -14.94 8.24 -13.47
C ARG A 412 -13.99 9.37 -13.88
N PRO A 413 -14.19 10.60 -13.38
CA PRO A 413 -13.41 11.75 -13.82
C PRO A 413 -11.96 11.66 -13.34
N SER A 414 -11.02 11.80 -14.27
CA SER A 414 -9.59 11.78 -13.99
C SER A 414 -8.79 12.59 -15.02
N LYS A 415 -7.58 13.00 -14.66
CA LYS A 415 -6.67 13.63 -15.62
C LYS A 415 -6.23 12.62 -16.67
N VAL A 416 -6.14 13.05 -17.93
CA VAL A 416 -5.52 12.27 -19.00
C VAL A 416 -4.00 12.45 -18.92
N ARG A 417 -3.25 11.34 -18.95
CA ARG A 417 -1.79 11.38 -18.93
C ARG A 417 -1.27 11.96 -20.26
N PRO A 418 -0.28 12.88 -20.24
CA PRO A 418 0.24 13.48 -21.47
C PRO A 418 0.81 12.48 -22.48
N ASN A 419 1.45 11.40 -22.01
CA ASN A 419 1.92 10.34 -22.89
C ASN A 419 0.79 9.49 -23.47
N PHE A 420 -0.30 9.29 -22.72
CA PHE A 420 -1.49 8.58 -23.20
C PHE A 420 -2.18 9.38 -24.31
N ALA A 421 -2.38 10.68 -24.11
CA ALA A 421 -2.95 11.55 -25.15
C ALA A 421 -2.16 11.53 -26.47
N ARG A 422 -0.82 11.52 -26.38
CA ARG A 422 0.05 11.39 -27.58
C ARG A 422 -0.10 10.03 -28.25
N ALA A 423 -0.10 8.94 -27.48
CA ALA A 423 -0.33 7.59 -28.00
C ALA A 423 -1.70 7.50 -28.71
N LEU A 424 -2.74 8.05 -28.09
CA LEU A 424 -4.08 8.05 -28.66
C LEU A 424 -4.18 8.85 -29.97
N ALA A 425 -3.47 9.98 -30.08
CA ALA A 425 -3.39 10.74 -31.33
C ALA A 425 -2.70 9.93 -32.45
N ALA A 426 -1.63 9.20 -32.13
CA ALA A 426 -0.92 8.32 -33.08
C ALA A 426 -1.76 7.09 -33.50
N ALA A 427 -2.66 6.63 -32.63
CA ALA A 427 -3.65 5.60 -32.98
C ALA A 427 -4.57 6.08 -34.12
N GLY A 428 -4.93 7.37 -34.13
CA GLY A 428 -5.71 7.98 -35.20
C GLY A 428 -5.06 7.88 -36.58
N THR A 429 -3.73 7.84 -36.64
CA THR A 429 -2.95 7.65 -37.88
C THR A 429 -2.47 6.22 -38.08
N ARG A 430 -2.90 5.28 -37.23
CA ARG A 430 -2.48 3.86 -37.23
C ARG A 430 -0.96 3.66 -37.12
N ASP A 431 -0.27 4.59 -36.47
CA ASP A 431 1.20 4.59 -36.31
C ASP A 431 1.58 4.41 -34.84
N LEU A 432 1.21 3.26 -34.26
CA LEU A 432 1.45 2.95 -32.86
C LEU A 432 2.70 2.09 -32.70
N ARG A 433 3.56 2.46 -31.75
CA ARG A 433 4.66 1.63 -31.26
C ARG A 433 4.18 0.67 -30.17
N GLU A 434 4.91 -0.41 -29.94
CA GLU A 434 4.57 -1.42 -28.92
C GLU A 434 4.38 -0.81 -27.52
N GLU A 435 5.25 0.13 -27.13
CA GLU A 435 5.16 0.86 -25.85
C GLU A 435 3.88 1.70 -25.73
N GLU A 436 3.42 2.28 -26.84
CA GLU A 436 2.20 3.08 -26.89
C GLU A 436 0.97 2.19 -26.80
N ILE A 437 0.99 1.03 -27.46
CA ILE A 437 -0.05 0.00 -27.32
C ILE A 437 -0.15 -0.48 -25.87
N ALA A 438 0.98 -0.83 -25.25
CA ALA A 438 1.04 -1.25 -23.85
C ALA A 438 0.51 -0.14 -22.91
N LEU A 439 0.83 1.12 -23.19
CA LEU A 439 0.29 2.26 -22.44
C LEU A 439 -1.24 2.37 -22.60
N LEU A 440 -1.79 2.19 -23.80
CA LEU A 440 -3.24 2.26 -24.04
C LEU A 440 -4.00 1.16 -23.28
N PHE A 441 -3.40 -0.02 -23.04
CA PHE A 441 -3.99 -1.07 -22.20
C PHE A 441 -4.13 -0.69 -20.72
N THR A 442 -3.52 0.42 -20.28
CA THR A 442 -3.62 0.93 -18.90
C THR A 442 -4.67 2.03 -18.74
N ALA A 443 -5.54 2.23 -19.72
CA ALA A 443 -6.58 3.27 -19.69
C ALA A 443 -7.56 3.05 -18.53
N ARG A 444 -7.85 4.11 -17.77
CA ARG A 444 -8.86 4.11 -16.70
C ARG A 444 -9.55 5.47 -16.61
N GLY A 445 -10.80 5.48 -16.13
CA GLY A 445 -11.60 6.69 -16.00
C GLY A 445 -11.72 7.43 -17.34
N THR A 446 -11.48 8.74 -17.35
CA THR A 446 -11.55 9.58 -18.55
C THR A 446 -10.69 9.06 -19.72
N GLU A 447 -9.55 8.41 -19.46
CA GLU A 447 -8.73 7.83 -20.53
C GLU A 447 -9.42 6.65 -21.25
N MET A 448 -10.27 5.89 -20.55
CA MET A 448 -11.03 4.80 -21.13
C MET A 448 -12.15 5.32 -22.04
N GLU A 449 -12.83 6.40 -21.62
CA GLU A 449 -13.83 7.07 -22.46
C GLU A 449 -13.20 7.60 -23.76
N GLU A 450 -12.06 8.29 -23.66
CA GLU A 450 -11.34 8.81 -24.82
C GLU A 450 -10.84 7.70 -25.75
N LEU A 451 -10.32 6.60 -25.20
CA LEU A 451 -9.91 5.43 -25.97
C LEU A 451 -11.07 4.84 -26.77
N CYS A 452 -12.21 4.60 -26.11
CA CYS A 452 -13.43 4.09 -26.76
C CYS A 452 -13.93 5.04 -27.85
N ARG A 453 -13.91 6.35 -27.61
CA ARG A 453 -14.33 7.38 -28.58
C ARG A 453 -13.48 7.34 -29.84
N VAL A 454 -12.16 7.25 -29.72
CA VAL A 454 -11.25 7.18 -30.88
C VAL A 454 -11.39 5.85 -31.61
N ALA A 455 -11.52 4.74 -30.88
CA ALA A 455 -11.75 3.44 -31.48
C ALA A 455 -13.07 3.39 -32.29
N ASP A 456 -14.14 3.98 -31.75
CA ASP A 456 -15.43 4.06 -32.45
C ASP A 456 -15.37 4.93 -33.71
N ALA A 457 -14.68 6.07 -33.65
CA ALA A 457 -14.46 6.93 -34.81
C ALA A 457 -13.70 6.19 -35.93
N LEU A 458 -12.63 5.47 -35.59
CA LEU A 458 -11.87 4.66 -36.55
C LEU A 458 -12.71 3.51 -37.12
N ARG A 459 -13.53 2.85 -36.29
CA ARG A 459 -14.48 1.80 -36.73
C ARG A 459 -15.46 2.38 -37.75
N ARG A 460 -16.03 3.56 -37.47
CA ARG A 460 -17.03 4.24 -38.29
C ARG A 460 -16.46 4.72 -39.64
N GLU A 461 -15.22 5.20 -39.66
CA GLU A 461 -14.52 5.57 -40.90
C GLU A 461 -14.41 4.38 -41.87
N VAL A 462 -14.13 3.18 -41.35
CA VAL A 462 -13.88 1.99 -42.15
C VAL A 462 -15.17 1.21 -42.48
N ASN A 463 -16.08 1.10 -41.52
CA ASN A 463 -17.23 0.19 -41.60
C ASN A 463 -18.59 0.90 -41.56
N GLY A 464 -18.62 2.22 -41.31
CA GLY A 464 -19.87 2.95 -41.08
C GLY A 464 -20.60 2.49 -39.82
N ASP A 465 -21.94 2.64 -39.83
CA ASP A 465 -22.81 2.33 -38.70
C ASP A 465 -23.34 0.88 -38.70
N GLU A 466 -23.13 0.13 -39.77
CA GLU A 466 -23.61 -1.25 -39.88
C GLU A 466 -22.73 -2.20 -39.06
N VAL A 467 -23.35 -2.91 -38.11
CA VAL A 467 -22.71 -3.96 -37.31
C VAL A 467 -23.23 -5.31 -37.78
N THR A 468 -22.33 -6.21 -38.20
CA THR A 468 -22.69 -7.53 -38.72
C THR A 468 -22.43 -8.63 -37.69
N TYR A 469 -23.23 -9.70 -37.75
CA TYR A 469 -23.01 -10.92 -36.99
C TYR A 469 -23.25 -12.13 -37.89
N VAL A 470 -22.57 -13.24 -37.61
CA VAL A 470 -22.80 -14.51 -38.31
C VAL A 470 -23.43 -15.51 -37.35
N VAL A 471 -24.52 -16.15 -37.76
CA VAL A 471 -25.04 -17.33 -37.09
C VAL A 471 -24.14 -18.49 -37.50
N ASN A 472 -23.09 -18.72 -36.72
CA ASN A 472 -22.09 -19.74 -37.01
C ASN A 472 -22.36 -21.01 -36.19
N ARG A 473 -22.09 -22.17 -36.81
CA ARG A 473 -21.97 -23.46 -36.13
C ARG A 473 -20.51 -23.91 -36.28
N ASN A 474 -19.78 -23.89 -35.16
CA ASN A 474 -18.40 -24.39 -35.14
C ASN A 474 -18.41 -25.92 -35.29
N ILE A 475 -18.15 -26.41 -36.50
CA ILE A 475 -17.98 -27.83 -36.80
C ILE A 475 -16.55 -28.20 -36.43
N ASN A 476 -16.42 -28.98 -35.35
CA ASN A 476 -15.15 -29.48 -34.88
C ASN A 476 -15.07 -30.96 -35.25
N TYR A 477 -14.22 -31.32 -36.21
CA TYR A 477 -14.07 -32.72 -36.62
C TYR A 477 -13.41 -33.57 -35.54
N THR A 478 -12.58 -32.96 -34.70
CA THR A 478 -11.94 -33.65 -33.58
C THR A 478 -11.55 -32.64 -32.51
N ASN A 479 -11.54 -33.09 -31.27
CA ASN A 479 -10.91 -32.39 -30.16
C ASN A 479 -9.56 -33.04 -29.76
N GLN A 480 -9.07 -34.02 -30.52
CA GLN A 480 -7.76 -34.62 -30.33
C GLN A 480 -6.70 -33.68 -30.90
N CYS A 481 -5.79 -33.22 -30.04
CA CYS A 481 -4.71 -32.32 -30.45
C CYS A 481 -3.39 -32.80 -29.87
N TYR A 482 -2.35 -32.82 -30.69
CA TYR A 482 -1.01 -33.19 -30.22
C TYR A 482 -0.36 -32.08 -29.38
N PHE A 483 -0.80 -30.83 -29.58
CA PHE A 483 -0.33 -29.68 -28.82
C PHE A 483 -0.85 -29.72 -27.37
N ARG A 484 0.03 -29.37 -26.43
CA ARG A 484 -0.25 -29.44 -24.98
C ARG A 484 -0.37 -28.05 -24.35
N CYS A 485 -1.13 -27.18 -25.01
CA CYS A 485 -1.38 -25.83 -24.52
C CYS A 485 -2.07 -25.89 -23.15
N ARG A 486 -1.43 -25.32 -22.13
CA ARG A 486 -1.95 -25.37 -20.74
C ARG A 486 -3.29 -24.64 -20.56
N PHE A 487 -3.65 -23.75 -21.50
CA PHE A 487 -4.87 -22.95 -21.48
C PHE A 487 -6.01 -23.52 -22.34
N CYS A 488 -5.75 -24.54 -23.17
CA CYS A 488 -6.73 -25.00 -24.15
C CYS A 488 -7.83 -25.86 -23.50
N ALA A 489 -9.03 -25.31 -23.35
CA ALA A 489 -10.19 -26.04 -22.82
C ALA A 489 -10.84 -27.00 -23.83
N PHE A 490 -10.48 -26.90 -25.10
CA PHE A 490 -11.06 -27.67 -26.20
C PHE A 490 -10.38 -29.03 -26.38
N SER A 491 -9.05 -29.11 -26.30
CA SER A 491 -8.30 -30.33 -26.59
C SER A 491 -8.50 -31.45 -25.54
N LYS A 492 -8.55 -32.71 -25.99
CA LYS A 492 -8.59 -33.94 -25.18
C LYS A 492 -7.48 -34.90 -25.57
N GLY A 493 -6.84 -35.51 -24.57
CA GLY A 493 -5.82 -36.55 -24.75
C GLY A 493 -5.72 -37.53 -23.57
N PRO A 494 -4.87 -38.57 -23.64
CA PRO A 494 -4.84 -39.69 -22.68
C PRO A 494 -4.56 -39.32 -21.22
N LYS A 495 -4.13 -38.08 -20.93
CA LYS A 495 -3.85 -37.57 -19.58
C LYS A 495 -4.85 -36.51 -19.10
N SER A 496 -5.91 -36.22 -19.86
CA SER A 496 -6.96 -35.23 -19.53
C SER A 496 -8.32 -35.86 -19.20
N LEU A 497 -8.36 -37.18 -18.95
CA LEU A 497 -9.59 -37.97 -18.70
C LEU A 497 -10.38 -37.51 -17.46
N ASN A 498 -9.73 -36.86 -16.49
CA ASN A 498 -10.33 -36.61 -15.18
C ASN A 498 -11.28 -35.41 -15.12
N LEU A 499 -11.50 -34.66 -16.20
CA LEU A 499 -12.29 -33.43 -16.09
C LEU A 499 -13.49 -33.31 -17.02
N ARG A 500 -13.45 -33.66 -18.32
CA ARG A 500 -14.57 -33.34 -19.23
C ARG A 500 -14.55 -34.18 -20.51
N GLY A 501 -15.36 -35.24 -20.58
CA GLY A 501 -15.74 -35.99 -21.79
C GLY A 501 -14.63 -36.74 -22.55
N ASP A 502 -15.04 -37.66 -23.43
CA ASP A 502 -14.11 -38.46 -24.24
C ASP A 502 -13.55 -37.67 -25.44
N PRO A 503 -12.30 -37.96 -25.86
CA PRO A 503 -11.80 -37.49 -27.14
C PRO A 503 -12.64 -38.06 -28.28
N TYR A 504 -12.95 -37.26 -29.29
CA TYR A 504 -13.73 -37.68 -30.45
C TYR A 504 -13.04 -37.34 -31.77
N LEU A 505 -13.38 -38.11 -32.80
CA LEU A 505 -13.15 -37.82 -34.21
C LEU A 505 -14.49 -38.14 -34.89
N LEU A 506 -15.14 -37.12 -35.47
CA LEU A 506 -16.41 -37.30 -36.15
C LEU A 506 -16.21 -38.24 -37.35
N ASP A 507 -17.11 -39.19 -37.51
CA ASP A 507 -17.16 -40.04 -38.70
C ASP A 507 -17.76 -39.26 -39.86
N THR A 508 -17.30 -39.55 -41.08
CA THR A 508 -17.85 -39.03 -42.33
C THR A 508 -19.30 -39.42 -42.61
N ALA A 509 -19.87 -40.34 -41.81
CA ALA A 509 -21.27 -40.76 -41.89
C ALA A 509 -22.24 -39.94 -41.02
N GLU A 510 -21.75 -39.12 -40.09
CA GLU A 510 -22.51 -38.11 -39.32
C GLU A 510 -22.47 -36.74 -40.00
#